data_AF-A0AAE0HSH2-F1
#
_entry.id   AF-A0AAE0HSH2-F1
#
_cell.length_a   1.000
_cell.length_b   1.000
_cell.length_c   1.000
_cell.angle_alpha   90.00
_cell.angle_beta   90.00
_cell.angle_gamma   90.00
#
_symmetry.space_group_name_H-M   'P 1'
#
loop_
_entity.id
_entity.type
_entity.pdbx_description
1 polymer ?
#
loop_
_entity_poly.entity_id
_entity_poly.type
_entity_poly.pdbx_seq_one_letter_code
_entity_poly.pdbx_strand_id
1 'polypeptide(L)'
;MAAPLRKSTQQFAIHEIPLECDIYDTSDYPADSPVFLFFHSGGLAGGARSVVPPWLVQVCYKRKWPLVSASYRLLPQVDGKCLLDDARAAYQFASIFGAGTPSERPVIAGGASAGFFLATLIAHHLTPKPVALLSITGIPTFRHPFFNSSVLIPPDPIPEADVFRYLTEPVSTGQSPGSSDAVFDLDRLLPDGTKNPDFDAKTKINMSDYPQDPNRGILYDYWLYENQFVHLVGDADPGFDWTRDEAEKLKLSEWPITIFIQGDGDEDVREDVCRDVARQLGIKAIYCQARGQGHLFERTKYLEDVITVDPQGGDAMDAVRKAVAELDNAWETELAMSRS
;
A
#
# COMPACT_ATOMS: atom_id res chain seq x y z
N MET A 1 22.71 -9.35 20.44
CA MET A 1 22.01 -8.10 20.07
C MET A 1 21.49 -8.28 18.65
N ALA A 2 20.23 -7.92 18.37
CA ALA A 2 19.71 -7.93 16.99
C ALA A 2 20.53 -6.95 16.13
N ALA A 3 20.70 -7.23 14.84
CA ALA A 3 21.40 -6.30 13.97
C ALA A 3 20.52 -5.05 13.77
N PRO A 4 21.12 -3.84 13.69
CA PRO A 4 20.34 -2.61 13.53
C PRO A 4 19.59 -2.62 12.21
N LEU A 5 18.36 -2.08 12.23
CA LEU A 5 17.56 -1.81 11.02
C LEU A 5 18.36 -0.92 10.06
N ARG A 6 18.35 -1.28 8.78
CA ARG A 6 19.01 -0.53 7.72
C ARG A 6 17.99 -0.10 6.69
N LYS A 7 18.30 0.98 6.00
CA LYS A 7 17.59 1.42 4.80
C LYS A 7 18.57 1.43 3.64
N SER A 8 18.22 0.79 2.54
CA SER A 8 18.91 0.93 1.26
C SER A 8 17.91 1.28 0.15
N THR A 9 18.40 1.84 -0.95
CA THR A 9 17.58 2.07 -2.15
C THR A 9 18.18 1.26 -3.29
N GLN A 10 17.33 0.53 -4.01
CA GLN A 10 17.73 -0.24 -5.18
C GLN A 10 16.79 0.01 -6.35
N GLN A 11 17.36 0.05 -7.55
CA GLN A 11 16.58 0.03 -8.77
C GLN A 11 16.12 -1.40 -9.04
N PHE A 12 14.81 -1.59 -9.23
CA PHE A 12 14.24 -2.91 -9.51
C PHE A 12 13.79 -3.09 -10.97
N ALA A 13 13.60 -1.99 -11.70
CA ALA A 13 13.23 -2.01 -13.12
C ALA A 13 13.69 -0.75 -13.86
N ILE A 14 13.75 -0.84 -15.18
CA ILE A 14 13.86 0.31 -16.08
C ILE A 14 12.77 0.14 -17.15
N HIS A 15 11.80 1.05 -17.18
CA HIS A 15 10.84 1.21 -18.26
C HIS A 15 11.22 2.45 -19.07
N GLU A 16 10.35 3.46 -19.15
CA GLU A 16 10.72 4.79 -19.68
C GLU A 16 11.65 5.54 -18.71
N ILE A 17 11.49 5.27 -17.41
CA ILE A 17 12.29 5.80 -16.30
C ILE A 17 12.72 4.64 -15.38
N PRO A 18 13.81 4.81 -14.60
CA PRO A 18 14.16 3.84 -13.56
C PRO A 18 13.10 3.81 -12.47
N LEU A 19 12.75 2.62 -12.01
CA LEU A 19 11.91 2.41 -10.82
C LEU A 19 12.76 1.88 -9.68
N GLU A 20 12.54 2.46 -8.51
CA GLU A 20 13.34 2.23 -7.32
C GLU A 20 12.46 1.77 -6.16
N CYS A 21 13.05 1.00 -5.26
CA CYS A 21 12.45 0.62 -4.00
C CYS A 21 13.36 1.02 -2.83
N ASP A 22 12.73 1.38 -1.72
CA ASP A 22 13.40 1.52 -0.44
C ASP A 22 13.24 0.20 0.32
N ILE A 23 14.35 -0.35 0.80
CA ILE A 23 14.42 -1.66 1.44
C ILE A 23 14.80 -1.46 2.90
N TYR A 24 13.97 -1.97 3.80
CA TYR A 24 14.18 -1.97 5.24
C TYR A 24 14.42 -3.40 5.71
N ASP A 25 15.65 -3.70 6.11
CA ASP A 25 16.08 -5.05 6.48
C ASP A 25 17.17 -5.05 7.56
N THR A 26 17.56 -6.27 7.96
CA THR A 26 18.78 -6.50 8.72
C THR A 26 19.54 -7.68 8.14
N SER A 27 20.85 -7.76 8.43
CA SER A 27 21.69 -8.87 7.98
C SER A 27 21.38 -10.22 8.65
N ASP A 28 20.51 -10.26 9.66
CA ASP A 28 20.15 -11.48 10.39
C ASP A 28 18.72 -11.96 10.11
N TYR A 29 18.06 -11.42 9.09
CA TYR A 29 16.77 -11.91 8.65
C TYR A 29 16.90 -13.28 7.98
N PRO A 30 16.02 -14.26 8.31
CA PRO A 30 16.02 -15.56 7.66
C PRO A 30 15.74 -15.44 6.16
N ALA A 31 16.36 -16.30 5.35
CA ALA A 31 16.12 -16.36 3.91
C ALA A 31 14.74 -16.95 3.55
N ASP A 32 14.13 -17.69 4.48
CA ASP A 32 12.85 -18.37 4.35
C ASP A 32 11.66 -17.60 4.96
N SER A 33 11.88 -16.45 5.61
CA SER A 33 10.77 -15.56 6.02
C SER A 33 10.20 -14.83 4.80
N PRO A 34 8.97 -14.31 4.79
CA PRO A 34 8.43 -13.61 3.63
C PRO A 34 9.09 -12.24 3.44
N VAL A 35 9.04 -11.71 2.22
CA VAL A 35 9.24 -10.28 1.93
C VAL A 35 7.90 -9.58 1.99
N PHE A 36 7.82 -8.46 2.69
CA PHE A 36 6.67 -7.57 2.60
C PHE A 36 6.90 -6.56 1.47
N LEU A 37 6.14 -6.66 0.39
CA LEU A 37 6.12 -5.69 -0.70
C LEU A 37 5.03 -4.65 -0.45
N PHE A 38 5.42 -3.39 -0.30
CA PHE A 38 4.53 -2.27 -0.03
C PHE A 38 4.47 -1.28 -1.20
N PHE A 39 3.26 -0.84 -1.54
CA PHE A 39 3.00 0.24 -2.49
C PHE A 39 2.42 1.46 -1.78
N HIS A 40 3.01 2.63 -2.04
CA HIS A 40 2.65 3.88 -1.36
C HIS A 40 1.26 4.41 -1.77
N SER A 41 0.70 5.28 -0.93
CA SER A 41 -0.55 6.00 -1.22
C SER A 41 -0.38 7.10 -2.27
N GLY A 42 -1.42 7.89 -2.50
CA GLY A 42 -1.35 9.10 -3.34
C GLY A 42 -2.21 9.04 -4.60
N GLY A 43 -3.30 8.27 -4.59
CA GLY A 43 -4.32 8.33 -5.65
C GLY A 43 -3.86 7.91 -7.04
N LEU A 44 -2.78 7.13 -7.16
CA LEU A 44 -2.02 6.88 -8.40
C LEU A 44 -1.41 8.15 -9.05
N ALA A 45 -1.53 9.29 -8.38
CA ALA A 45 -1.14 10.61 -8.86
C ALA A 45 -0.02 11.24 -8.03
N GLY A 46 0.50 10.57 -7.03
CA GLY A 46 1.54 11.12 -6.15
C GLY A 46 1.94 10.11 -5.09
N GLY A 47 2.33 10.62 -3.92
CA GLY A 47 2.91 9.82 -2.84
C GLY A 47 4.39 9.55 -3.07
N ALA A 48 4.99 8.65 -2.28
CA ALA A 48 6.37 8.22 -2.49
C ALA A 48 6.68 6.93 -1.74
N ARG A 49 7.64 6.15 -2.27
CA ARG A 49 8.17 4.95 -1.61
C ARG A 49 8.80 5.21 -0.23
N SER A 50 9.18 6.45 0.06
CA SER A 50 9.75 6.86 1.35
C SER A 50 8.68 7.09 2.43
N VAL A 51 7.41 7.19 2.04
CA VAL A 51 6.25 7.34 2.94
C VAL A 51 5.73 5.95 3.29
N VAL A 52 6.28 5.39 4.36
CA VAL A 52 5.91 4.08 4.90
C VAL A 52 5.45 4.26 6.34
N PRO A 53 4.30 3.70 6.75
CA PRO A 53 3.84 3.84 8.13
C PRO A 53 4.84 3.27 9.14
N PRO A 54 5.17 3.99 10.23
CA PRO A 54 6.12 3.49 11.22
C PRO A 54 5.74 2.14 11.81
N TRP A 55 4.46 1.92 12.11
CA TRP A 55 3.98 0.62 12.61
C TRP A 55 4.25 -0.53 11.62
N LEU A 56 4.19 -0.31 10.30
CA LEU A 56 4.46 -1.36 9.32
C LEU A 56 5.95 -1.73 9.33
N VAL A 57 6.83 -0.74 9.48
CA VAL A 57 8.26 -0.98 9.67
C VAL A 57 8.51 -1.73 10.97
N GLN A 58 7.82 -1.39 12.08
CA GLN A 58 7.89 -2.15 13.34
C GLN A 58 7.45 -3.60 13.17
N VAL A 59 6.35 -3.83 12.45
CA VAL A 59 5.81 -5.17 12.17
C VAL A 59 6.86 -6.02 11.46
N CYS A 60 7.41 -5.50 10.37
CA CYS A 60 8.39 -6.19 9.56
C CYS A 60 9.70 -6.41 10.32
N TYR A 61 10.18 -5.40 11.06
CA TYR A 61 11.39 -5.50 11.87
C TYR A 61 11.29 -6.56 12.96
N LYS A 62 10.20 -6.55 13.73
CA LYS A 62 9.99 -7.51 14.83
C LYS A 62 9.81 -8.94 14.33
N ARG A 63 9.29 -9.13 13.11
CA ARG A 63 9.06 -10.45 12.49
C ARG A 63 10.21 -10.93 11.61
N LYS A 64 11.24 -10.10 11.43
CA LYS A 64 12.36 -10.35 10.52
C LYS A 64 11.91 -10.57 9.07
N TRP A 65 10.97 -9.75 8.62
CA TRP A 65 10.51 -9.68 7.24
C TRP A 65 11.19 -8.47 6.58
N PRO A 66 11.97 -8.63 5.50
CA PRO A 66 12.40 -7.48 4.73
C PRO A 66 11.18 -6.75 4.19
N LEU A 67 11.19 -5.43 4.31
CA LEU A 67 10.15 -4.58 3.76
C LEU A 67 10.70 -3.86 2.52
N VAL A 68 10.10 -4.13 1.38
CA VAL A 68 10.41 -3.51 0.09
C VAL A 68 9.28 -2.53 -0.23
N SER A 69 9.55 -1.24 -0.12
CA SER A 69 8.61 -0.18 -0.51
C SER A 69 8.91 0.28 -1.93
N ALA A 70 8.04 -0.05 -2.88
CA ALA A 70 8.29 0.18 -4.31
C ALA A 70 7.65 1.48 -4.81
N SER A 71 8.37 2.21 -5.66
CA SER A 71 7.77 3.27 -6.49
C SER A 71 7.04 2.67 -7.69
N TYR A 72 6.04 3.39 -8.21
CA TYR A 72 5.40 3.11 -9.49
C TYR A 72 5.22 4.40 -10.30
N ARG A 73 5.04 4.29 -11.61
CA ARG A 73 4.80 5.44 -12.51
C ARG A 73 3.42 6.01 -12.26
N LEU A 74 3.30 7.34 -12.31
CA LEU A 74 2.07 8.04 -11.96
C LEU A 74 1.17 8.27 -13.18
N LEU A 75 -0.14 8.21 -12.95
CA LEU A 75 -1.16 8.69 -13.90
C LEU A 75 -1.05 10.23 -14.06
N PRO A 76 -1.47 10.82 -15.18
CA PRO A 76 -2.03 10.16 -16.37
C PRO A 76 -0.98 9.82 -17.44
N GLN A 77 0.31 10.04 -17.17
CA GLN A 77 1.36 9.84 -18.17
C GLN A 77 1.54 8.36 -18.54
N VAL A 78 1.14 7.46 -17.65
CA VAL A 78 1.01 6.03 -17.92
C VAL A 78 -0.44 5.58 -17.75
N ASP A 79 -0.75 4.35 -18.17
CA ASP A 79 -2.06 3.72 -18.04
C ASP A 79 -2.03 2.52 -17.07
N GLY A 80 -3.19 1.89 -16.84
CA GLY A 80 -3.28 0.71 -15.99
C GLY A 80 -2.42 -0.48 -16.45
N LYS A 81 -2.16 -0.63 -17.75
CA LYS A 81 -1.24 -1.68 -18.23
C LYS A 81 0.18 -1.41 -17.74
N CYS A 82 0.63 -0.16 -17.81
CA CYS A 82 1.92 0.24 -17.27
C CYS A 82 1.99 0.06 -15.76
N LEU A 83 0.93 0.36 -15.01
CA LEU A 83 0.85 0.08 -13.57
C LEU A 83 0.97 -1.42 -13.27
N LEU A 84 0.36 -2.28 -14.07
CA LEU A 84 0.50 -3.74 -13.95
C LEU A 84 1.94 -4.19 -14.26
N ASP A 85 2.59 -3.60 -15.27
CA ASP A 85 3.99 -3.87 -15.59
C ASP A 85 4.92 -3.48 -14.42
N ASP A 86 4.68 -2.32 -13.81
CA ASP A 86 5.41 -1.84 -12.61
C ASP A 86 5.21 -2.77 -11.41
N ALA A 87 3.95 -3.17 -11.13
CA ALA A 87 3.61 -4.08 -10.04
C ALA A 87 4.25 -5.46 -10.23
N ARG A 88 4.27 -5.97 -11.47
CA ARG A 88 4.94 -7.24 -11.82
C ARG A 88 6.44 -7.18 -11.55
N ALA A 89 7.10 -6.11 -11.98
CA ALA A 89 8.54 -5.97 -11.78
C ALA A 89 8.90 -5.87 -10.29
N ALA A 90 8.11 -5.11 -9.51
CA ALA A 90 8.29 -5.03 -8.06
C ALA A 90 8.06 -6.38 -7.36
N TYR A 91 7.04 -7.13 -7.78
CA TYR A 91 6.75 -8.48 -7.25
C TYR A 91 7.87 -9.47 -7.53
N GLN A 92 8.39 -9.49 -8.77
CA GLN A 92 9.53 -10.34 -9.16
C GLN A 92 10.80 -9.97 -8.40
N PHE A 93 11.06 -8.67 -8.20
CA PHE A 93 12.18 -8.23 -7.39
C PHE A 93 12.05 -8.70 -5.94
N ALA A 94 10.87 -8.55 -5.34
CA ALA A 94 10.60 -9.00 -3.97
C ALA A 94 10.74 -10.52 -3.82
N SER A 95 10.28 -11.31 -4.80
CA SER A 95 10.34 -12.78 -4.72
C SER A 95 11.75 -13.34 -4.82
N ILE A 96 12.72 -12.59 -5.33
CA ILE A 96 14.13 -13.03 -5.39
C ILE A 96 15.01 -12.31 -4.36
N PHE A 97 14.46 -11.35 -3.59
CA PHE A 97 15.25 -10.53 -2.68
C PHE A 97 15.85 -11.34 -1.53
N GLY A 98 17.18 -11.37 -1.49
CA GLY A 98 17.94 -12.12 -0.48
C GLY A 98 17.77 -13.63 -0.57
N ALA A 99 17.13 -14.15 -1.62
CA ALA A 99 16.94 -15.57 -1.81
C ALA A 99 18.23 -16.21 -2.34
N GLY A 100 18.59 -17.38 -1.79
CA GLY A 100 19.67 -18.19 -2.36
C GLY A 100 19.24 -18.74 -3.71
N THR A 101 20.14 -18.84 -4.68
CA THR A 101 19.84 -19.58 -5.91
C THR A 101 19.68 -21.07 -5.57
N PRO A 102 18.63 -21.78 -6.03
CA PRO A 102 17.59 -21.41 -7.01
C PRO A 102 16.19 -21.13 -6.41
N SER A 103 16.06 -20.70 -5.16
CA SER A 103 14.75 -20.54 -4.50
C SER A 103 14.16 -19.14 -4.70
N GLU A 104 12.86 -19.07 -4.98
CA GLU A 104 12.05 -17.86 -4.76
C GLU A 104 11.62 -17.80 -3.29
N ARG A 105 11.32 -16.59 -2.83
CA ARG A 105 10.91 -16.27 -1.47
C ARG A 105 9.42 -15.89 -1.46
N PRO A 106 8.64 -16.32 -0.44
CA PRO A 106 7.24 -15.92 -0.33
C PRO A 106 7.10 -14.40 -0.19
N VAL A 107 6.07 -13.84 -0.81
CA VAL A 107 5.80 -12.39 -0.76
C VAL A 107 4.44 -12.14 -0.13
N ILE A 108 4.39 -11.25 0.85
CA ILE A 108 3.16 -10.60 1.31
C ILE A 108 3.10 -9.26 0.57
N ALA A 109 2.00 -8.98 -0.13
CA ALA A 109 1.84 -7.72 -0.85
C ALA A 109 0.84 -6.81 -0.12
N GLY A 110 1.10 -5.52 -0.08
CA GLY A 110 0.18 -4.57 0.54
C GLY A 110 0.37 -3.17 0.02
N GLY A 111 -0.54 -2.29 0.42
CA GLY A 111 -0.46 -0.90 0.04
C GLY A 111 -1.46 -0.04 0.77
N ALA A 112 -1.22 1.26 0.73
CA ALA A 112 -2.07 2.26 1.35
C ALA A 112 -2.86 3.03 0.30
N SER A 113 -4.15 3.30 0.53
CA SER A 113 -5.01 4.00 -0.43
C SER A 113 -4.92 3.35 -1.83
N ALA A 114 -4.73 4.15 -2.88
CA ALA A 114 -4.48 3.67 -4.23
C ALA A 114 -3.28 2.71 -4.40
N GLY A 115 -2.31 2.70 -3.48
CA GLY A 115 -1.22 1.74 -3.50
C GLY A 115 -1.70 0.30 -3.38
N PHE A 116 -2.80 0.05 -2.66
CA PHE A 116 -3.38 -1.28 -2.54
C PHE A 116 -3.86 -1.85 -3.89
N PHE A 117 -4.23 -0.99 -4.83
CA PHE A 117 -4.61 -1.40 -6.19
C PHE A 117 -3.47 -2.12 -6.91
N LEU A 118 -2.20 -1.71 -6.71
CA LEU A 118 -1.05 -2.39 -7.31
C LEU A 118 -0.90 -3.82 -6.75
N ALA A 119 -1.21 -4.01 -5.46
CA ALA A 119 -1.23 -5.33 -4.83
C ALA A 119 -2.37 -6.22 -5.36
N THR A 120 -3.55 -5.65 -5.65
CA THR A 120 -4.64 -6.41 -6.28
C THR A 120 -4.34 -6.75 -7.75
N LEU A 121 -3.64 -5.89 -8.49
CA LEU A 121 -3.14 -6.22 -9.83
C LEU A 121 -2.24 -7.47 -9.81
N ILE A 122 -1.34 -7.58 -8.83
CA ILE A 122 -0.52 -8.79 -8.65
C ILE A 122 -1.41 -10.01 -8.45
N ALA A 123 -2.38 -9.95 -7.52
CA ALA A 123 -3.25 -11.06 -7.21
C ALA A 123 -4.21 -11.44 -8.36
N HIS A 124 -4.63 -10.48 -9.19
CA HIS A 124 -5.43 -10.78 -10.38
C HIS A 124 -4.62 -11.46 -11.48
N HIS A 125 -3.41 -10.97 -11.75
CA HIS A 125 -2.73 -11.25 -13.01
C HIS A 125 -1.52 -12.17 -12.91
N LEU A 126 -0.93 -12.33 -11.73
CA LEU A 126 0.35 -13.03 -11.56
C LEU A 126 0.20 -14.37 -10.85
N THR A 127 1.18 -15.25 -11.07
CA THR A 127 1.36 -16.54 -10.41
C THR A 127 2.88 -16.74 -10.22
N PRO A 128 3.35 -17.21 -9.05
CA PRO A 128 2.58 -17.57 -7.86
C PRO A 128 1.87 -16.37 -7.22
N LYS A 129 0.78 -16.63 -6.49
CA LYS A 129 0.05 -15.58 -5.73
C LYS A 129 0.86 -15.16 -4.51
N PRO A 130 0.72 -13.90 -4.03
CA PRO A 130 1.22 -13.52 -2.72
C PRO A 130 0.63 -14.41 -1.63
N VAL A 131 1.32 -14.55 -0.50
CA VAL A 131 0.82 -15.28 0.67
C VAL A 131 -0.45 -14.63 1.22
N ALA A 132 -0.43 -13.31 1.31
CA ALA A 132 -1.54 -12.49 1.78
C ALA A 132 -1.50 -11.11 1.13
N LEU A 133 -2.65 -10.44 1.16
CA LEU A 133 -2.81 -9.04 0.78
C LEU A 133 -3.14 -8.19 2.02
N LEU A 134 -2.48 -7.05 2.19
CA LEU A 134 -2.81 -6.06 3.22
C LEU A 134 -3.27 -4.73 2.60
N SER A 135 -4.54 -4.39 2.85
CA SER A 135 -5.13 -3.10 2.47
C SER A 135 -5.12 -2.14 3.65
N ILE A 136 -4.46 -1.00 3.48
CA ILE A 136 -4.45 0.11 4.44
C ILE A 136 -5.32 1.24 3.85
N THR A 137 -6.55 1.38 4.36
CA THR A 137 -7.58 2.28 3.82
C THR A 137 -7.58 2.30 2.29
N GLY A 138 -7.47 1.09 1.70
CA GLY A 138 -6.95 0.90 0.36
C GLY A 138 -8.03 0.84 -0.72
N ILE A 139 -7.62 0.96 -1.98
CA ILE A 139 -8.52 0.84 -3.14
C ILE A 139 -8.31 -0.53 -3.78
N PRO A 140 -9.15 -1.55 -3.50
CA PRO A 140 -9.04 -2.85 -4.14
C PRO A 140 -9.29 -2.79 -5.66
N THR A 141 -10.19 -1.90 -6.10
CA THR A 141 -10.62 -1.72 -7.48
C THR A 141 -11.16 -0.32 -7.69
N PHE A 142 -10.94 0.25 -8.88
CA PHE A 142 -11.55 1.49 -9.35
C PHE A 142 -12.87 1.24 -10.09
N ARG A 143 -13.37 -0.01 -10.15
CA ARG A 143 -14.70 -0.32 -10.71
C ARG A 143 -15.86 -0.04 -9.77
N HIS A 144 -15.60 0.24 -8.49
CA HIS A 144 -16.65 0.55 -7.52
C HIS A 144 -17.37 1.87 -7.88
N PRO A 145 -18.70 1.99 -7.67
CA PRO A 145 -19.46 3.20 -8.02
C PRO A 145 -18.90 4.53 -7.50
N PHE A 146 -18.19 4.49 -6.38
CA PHE A 146 -17.47 5.64 -5.83
C PHE A 146 -16.60 6.35 -6.88
N PHE A 147 -15.94 5.60 -7.78
CA PHE A 147 -15.01 6.14 -8.78
C PHE A 147 -15.65 6.51 -10.12
N ASN A 148 -16.97 6.37 -10.26
CA ASN A 148 -17.70 6.64 -11.51
C ASN A 148 -19.09 7.28 -11.29
N SER A 149 -19.30 7.93 -10.14
CA SER A 149 -20.54 8.60 -9.77
C SER A 149 -20.37 10.11 -9.49
N SER A 150 -19.31 10.72 -10.02
CA SER A 150 -18.96 12.14 -9.85
C SER A 150 -18.96 12.59 -8.39
N VAL A 151 -18.24 11.83 -7.55
CA VAL A 151 -18.15 12.15 -6.13
C VAL A 151 -17.32 13.44 -5.95
N LEU A 152 -17.88 14.37 -5.17
CA LEU A 152 -17.20 15.59 -4.73
C LEU A 152 -16.72 15.40 -3.29
N ILE A 153 -15.39 15.35 -3.13
CA ILE A 153 -14.72 15.46 -1.83
C ILE A 153 -14.52 16.94 -1.48
N PRO A 154 -13.90 17.78 -2.35
CA PRO A 154 -13.85 19.21 -2.09
C PRO A 154 -15.24 19.86 -2.23
N PRO A 155 -15.44 21.08 -1.67
CA PRO A 155 -16.71 21.79 -1.74
C PRO A 155 -17.20 22.10 -3.17
N ASP A 156 -16.26 22.33 -4.09
CA ASP A 156 -16.52 22.70 -5.48
C ASP A 156 -15.70 21.81 -6.43
N PRO A 157 -16.20 21.53 -7.65
CA PRO A 157 -15.43 20.86 -8.68
C PRO A 157 -14.13 21.58 -9.00
N ILE A 158 -13.07 20.82 -9.26
CA ILE A 158 -11.75 21.35 -9.58
C ILE A 158 -11.70 21.71 -11.08
N PRO A 159 -11.46 22.97 -11.45
CA PRO A 159 -11.32 23.37 -12.85
C PRO A 159 -10.16 22.64 -13.54
N GLU A 160 -10.35 22.22 -14.80
CA GLU A 160 -9.28 21.58 -15.59
C GLU A 160 -8.02 22.46 -15.67
N ALA A 161 -8.18 23.78 -15.72
CA ALA A 161 -7.07 24.74 -15.75
C ALA A 161 -6.11 24.59 -14.54
N ASP A 162 -6.63 24.18 -13.38
CA ASP A 162 -5.84 24.02 -12.15
C ASP A 162 -5.03 22.73 -12.16
N VAL A 163 -5.46 21.74 -12.94
CA VAL A 163 -4.77 20.45 -13.09
C VAL A 163 -4.00 20.31 -14.39
N PHE A 164 -4.22 21.19 -15.37
CA PHE A 164 -3.72 21.08 -16.74
C PHE A 164 -2.21 20.83 -16.81
N ARG A 165 -1.41 21.52 -15.99
CA ARG A 165 0.04 21.31 -15.95
C ARG A 165 0.42 19.86 -15.63
N TYR A 166 -0.29 19.21 -14.72
CA TYR A 166 -0.03 17.82 -14.31
C TYR A 166 -0.53 16.80 -15.34
N LEU A 167 -1.46 17.18 -16.21
CA LEU A 167 -1.90 16.34 -17.33
C LEU A 167 -0.85 16.28 -18.45
N THR A 168 0.07 17.25 -18.49
CA THR A 168 1.04 17.43 -19.60
C THR A 168 2.51 17.24 -19.19
N GLU A 169 2.78 17.00 -17.91
CA GLU A 169 4.15 16.76 -17.44
C GLU A 169 4.72 15.42 -17.96
N PRO A 170 6.04 15.23 -17.94
CA PRO A 170 6.67 13.96 -18.28
C PRO A 170 6.33 12.83 -17.29
N VAL A 171 6.53 11.57 -17.73
CA VAL A 171 6.42 10.39 -16.87
C VAL A 171 7.29 10.56 -15.62
N SER A 172 6.72 10.28 -14.45
CA SER A 172 7.39 10.43 -13.16
C SER A 172 6.97 9.33 -12.19
N THR A 173 7.76 9.16 -11.13
CA THR A 173 7.35 8.44 -9.91
C THR A 173 7.07 9.43 -8.79
N GLY A 174 6.30 9.00 -7.81
CA GLY A 174 6.02 9.78 -6.61
C GLY A 174 7.29 10.08 -5.80
N GLN A 175 7.48 11.35 -5.43
CA GLN A 175 8.52 11.82 -4.54
C GLN A 175 7.88 12.54 -3.35
N SER A 176 8.51 12.48 -2.18
CA SER A 176 8.06 13.21 -1.01
C SER A 176 9.19 14.06 -0.49
N PRO A 177 8.87 15.25 0.06
CA PRO A 177 9.83 15.97 0.85
C PRO A 177 10.36 15.03 1.93
N GLY A 178 11.68 14.81 1.99
CA GLY A 178 12.33 13.99 3.02
C GLY A 178 12.07 14.51 4.44
N SER A 179 11.51 15.71 4.51
CA SER A 179 11.08 16.49 5.66
C SER A 179 9.61 16.33 6.05
N SER A 180 8.80 15.61 5.28
CA SER A 180 7.40 15.37 5.66
C SER A 180 7.38 14.48 6.92
N ASP A 181 6.53 14.83 7.89
CA ASP A 181 6.27 14.00 9.08
C ASP A 181 5.83 12.56 8.73
N ALA A 182 5.43 12.33 7.48
CA ALA A 182 5.06 11.01 6.97
C ALA A 182 6.22 10.22 6.32
N VAL A 183 7.36 10.84 6.02
CA VAL A 183 8.54 10.11 5.55
C VAL A 183 9.15 9.34 6.72
N PHE A 184 9.42 8.06 6.48
CA PHE A 184 10.04 7.21 7.49
C PHE A 184 11.56 7.46 7.56
N ASP A 185 12.05 7.67 8.78
CA ASP A 185 13.47 7.79 9.14
C ASP A 185 13.82 6.63 10.08
N LEU A 186 15.01 6.05 9.95
CA LEU A 186 15.48 4.96 10.80
C LEU A 186 15.51 5.37 12.29
N ASP A 187 15.81 6.64 12.57
CA ASP A 187 15.88 7.19 13.92
C ASP A 187 14.51 7.21 14.62
N ARG A 188 13.41 6.94 13.90
CA ARG A 188 12.06 6.80 14.48
C ARG A 188 11.91 5.58 15.38
N LEU A 189 12.79 4.59 15.26
CA LEU A 189 12.75 3.35 16.03
C LEU A 189 14.01 3.18 16.87
N LEU A 190 13.81 2.71 18.10
CA LEU A 190 14.90 2.23 18.95
C LEU A 190 15.44 0.89 18.43
N PRO A 191 16.63 0.44 18.87
CA PRO A 191 17.20 -0.85 18.44
C PRO A 191 16.31 -2.08 18.71
N ASP A 192 15.36 -2.00 19.64
CA ASP A 192 14.36 -3.03 19.92
C ASP A 192 13.09 -2.94 19.05
N GLY A 193 13.03 -1.96 18.15
CA GLY A 193 11.91 -1.72 17.24
C GLY A 193 10.73 -0.98 17.88
N THR A 194 10.87 -0.43 19.09
CA THR A 194 9.87 0.45 19.69
C THR A 194 10.03 1.88 19.20
N LYS A 195 8.99 2.70 19.34
CA LYS A 195 9.02 4.13 19.00
C LYS A 195 10.15 4.84 19.75
N ASN A 196 10.95 5.62 19.03
CA ASN A 196 11.91 6.52 19.64
C ASN A 196 11.19 7.79 20.13
N PRO A 197 11.07 8.03 21.45
CA PRO A 197 10.40 9.23 21.97
C PRO A 197 11.20 10.51 21.74
N ASP A 198 12.51 10.40 21.47
CA ASP A 198 13.41 11.53 21.27
C ASP A 198 13.49 11.97 19.80
N PHE A 199 12.85 11.24 18.88
CA PHE A 199 12.83 11.60 17.47
C PHE A 199 11.89 12.78 17.21
N ASP A 200 12.44 13.88 16.68
CA ASP A 200 11.67 15.02 16.20
C ASP A 200 11.82 15.20 14.69
N ALA A 201 10.77 14.87 13.94
CA ALA A 201 10.71 15.00 12.49
C ALA A 201 11.01 16.43 12.00
N LYS A 202 10.72 17.46 12.81
CA LYS A 202 10.94 18.87 12.45
C LYS A 202 12.41 19.21 12.30
N THR A 203 13.30 18.49 12.98
CA THR A 203 14.75 18.70 12.92
C THR A 203 15.37 18.23 11.60
N LYS A 204 14.62 17.47 10.79
CA LYS A 204 15.06 16.93 9.50
C LYS A 204 14.48 17.74 8.32
N ILE A 205 13.79 18.87 8.59
CA ILE A 205 13.12 19.64 7.55
C ILE A 205 14.10 20.46 6.71
N ASN A 206 14.30 20.06 5.45
CA ASN A 206 14.85 20.95 4.41
C ASN A 206 13.82 21.08 3.27
N MET A 207 13.36 22.29 2.97
CA MET A 207 12.30 22.55 1.98
C MET A 207 12.83 22.84 0.57
N SER A 208 14.16 22.93 0.38
CA SER A 208 14.76 23.50 -0.82
C SER A 208 14.92 22.55 -2.03
N ASP A 209 14.70 21.24 -1.89
CA ASP A 209 15.30 20.27 -2.82
C ASP A 209 14.30 19.42 -3.63
N TYR A 210 13.03 19.82 -3.78
CA TYR A 210 12.01 18.94 -4.36
C TYR A 210 11.51 19.34 -5.75
N PRO A 211 11.69 18.48 -6.77
CA PRO A 211 11.26 18.77 -8.14
C PRO A 211 9.76 18.49 -8.38
N GLN A 212 9.10 17.70 -7.51
CA GLN A 212 7.67 17.41 -7.65
C GLN A 212 6.82 18.40 -6.85
N ASP A 213 5.80 18.95 -7.51
CA ASP A 213 4.86 19.85 -6.88
C ASP A 213 3.98 19.09 -5.86
N PRO A 214 3.92 19.53 -4.60
CA PRO A 214 3.20 18.82 -3.55
C PRO A 214 1.69 18.77 -3.78
N ASN A 215 1.14 19.61 -4.66
CA ASN A 215 -0.29 19.65 -4.95
C ASN A 215 -0.71 18.69 -6.07
N ARG A 216 0.20 17.89 -6.66
CA ARG A 216 -0.15 16.93 -7.73
C ARG A 216 -1.27 15.96 -7.34
N GLY A 217 -1.43 15.67 -6.05
CA GLY A 217 -2.51 14.85 -5.50
C GLY A 217 -3.92 15.35 -5.84
N ILE A 218 -4.08 16.63 -6.20
CA ILE A 218 -5.36 17.23 -6.66
C ILE A 218 -5.97 16.50 -7.87
N LEU A 219 -5.15 15.80 -8.65
CA LEU A 219 -5.62 14.97 -9.76
C LEU A 219 -6.57 13.87 -9.30
N TYR A 220 -6.41 13.36 -8.08
CA TYR A 220 -7.29 12.34 -7.52
C TYR A 220 -8.74 12.85 -7.44
N ASP A 221 -8.95 13.98 -6.79
CA ASP A 221 -10.27 14.61 -6.63
C ASP A 221 -10.86 15.02 -7.97
N TYR A 222 -10.03 15.56 -8.87
CA TYR A 222 -10.42 15.92 -10.23
C TYR A 222 -10.95 14.69 -10.99
N TRP A 223 -10.20 13.58 -11.02
CA TRP A 223 -10.62 12.37 -11.74
C TRP A 223 -11.77 11.63 -11.08
N LEU A 224 -11.90 11.73 -9.75
CA LEU A 224 -13.03 11.18 -9.02
C LEU A 224 -14.33 11.84 -9.45
N TYR A 225 -14.33 13.18 -9.57
CA TYR A 225 -15.47 13.94 -10.04
C TYR A 225 -15.74 13.75 -11.54
N GLU A 226 -14.68 13.76 -12.37
CA GLU A 226 -14.76 13.61 -13.82
C GLU A 226 -14.92 12.14 -14.28
N ASN A 227 -15.05 11.18 -13.35
CA ASN A 227 -15.23 9.75 -13.61
C ASN A 227 -14.13 9.11 -14.48
N GLN A 228 -12.88 9.57 -14.33
CA GLN A 228 -11.79 9.18 -15.24
C GLN A 228 -11.08 7.88 -14.83
N PHE A 229 -11.14 7.47 -13.57
CA PHE A 229 -10.36 6.32 -13.08
C PHE A 229 -10.62 5.04 -13.87
N VAL A 230 -11.89 4.73 -14.17
CA VAL A 230 -12.30 3.54 -14.96
C VAL A 230 -11.60 3.50 -16.33
N HIS A 231 -11.44 4.67 -16.96
CA HIS A 231 -10.72 4.80 -18.24
C HIS A 231 -9.21 4.72 -18.04
N LEU A 232 -8.65 5.43 -17.05
CA LEU A 232 -7.20 5.50 -16.80
C LEU A 232 -6.60 4.13 -16.45
N VAL A 233 -7.30 3.32 -15.64
CA VAL A 233 -6.82 1.97 -15.30
C VAL A 233 -7.17 0.93 -16.36
N GLY A 234 -8.15 1.21 -17.23
CA GLY A 234 -8.52 0.34 -18.35
C GLY A 234 -8.72 -1.12 -17.94
N ASP A 235 -8.41 -2.06 -18.83
CA ASP A 235 -8.63 -3.50 -18.60
C ASP A 235 -7.66 -4.13 -17.57
N ALA A 236 -6.67 -3.38 -17.08
CA ALA A 236 -5.82 -3.87 -16.00
C ALA A 236 -6.62 -4.10 -14.70
N ASP A 237 -7.71 -3.35 -14.49
CA ASP A 237 -8.66 -3.57 -13.40
C ASP A 237 -9.86 -4.42 -13.85
N PRO A 238 -9.86 -5.75 -13.60
CA PRO A 238 -11.02 -6.59 -13.90
C PRO A 238 -12.17 -6.41 -12.91
N GLY A 239 -11.99 -5.63 -11.84
CA GLY A 239 -12.93 -5.58 -10.72
C GLY A 239 -13.07 -6.92 -9.99
N PHE A 240 -14.17 -7.06 -9.24
CA PHE A 240 -14.46 -8.23 -8.41
C PHE A 240 -15.79 -8.91 -8.72
N ASP A 241 -16.52 -8.47 -9.75
CA ASP A 241 -17.79 -9.11 -10.14
C ASP A 241 -17.63 -10.56 -10.59
N TRP A 242 -16.43 -10.95 -11.06
CA TRP A 242 -16.07 -12.33 -11.41
C TRP A 242 -16.23 -13.31 -10.22
N THR A 243 -16.19 -12.83 -8.98
CA THR A 243 -16.40 -13.68 -7.78
C THR A 243 -17.78 -14.32 -7.71
N ARG A 244 -18.76 -13.76 -8.44
CA ARG A 244 -20.12 -14.30 -8.54
C ARG A 244 -20.25 -15.36 -9.63
N ASP A 245 -19.25 -15.50 -10.49
CA ASP A 245 -19.25 -16.49 -11.56
C ASP A 245 -18.78 -17.85 -11.01
N GLU A 246 -19.64 -18.85 -11.16
CA GLU A 246 -19.37 -20.23 -10.79
C GLU A 246 -18.15 -20.81 -11.53
N ALA A 247 -17.87 -20.32 -12.75
CA ALA A 247 -16.68 -20.72 -13.51
C ALA A 247 -15.37 -20.26 -12.86
N GLU A 248 -15.40 -19.21 -12.03
CA GLU A 248 -14.23 -18.59 -11.41
C GLU A 248 -13.98 -19.10 -9.98
N LYS A 249 -14.68 -20.16 -9.56
CA LYS A 249 -14.50 -20.76 -8.22
C LYS A 249 -13.08 -21.16 -7.89
N LEU A 250 -12.34 -21.69 -8.88
CA LEU A 250 -10.93 -22.05 -8.68
C LEU A 250 -10.09 -20.81 -8.40
N LYS A 251 -10.25 -19.75 -9.21
CA LYS A 251 -9.58 -18.46 -9.00
C LYS A 251 -9.88 -17.87 -7.63
N LEU A 252 -11.13 -17.94 -7.16
CA LEU A 252 -11.50 -17.50 -5.82
C LEU A 252 -10.85 -18.36 -4.73
N SER A 253 -10.77 -19.68 -4.93
CA SER A 253 -10.12 -20.59 -3.98
C SER A 253 -8.61 -20.37 -3.88
N GLU A 254 -7.97 -19.96 -4.98
CA GLU A 254 -6.55 -19.60 -5.06
C GLU A 254 -6.28 -18.14 -4.67
N TRP A 255 -7.32 -17.32 -4.49
CA TRP A 255 -7.16 -15.93 -4.08
C TRP A 255 -6.46 -15.84 -2.71
N PRO A 256 -5.46 -14.95 -2.55
CA PRO A 256 -4.78 -14.75 -1.27
C PRO A 256 -5.71 -14.21 -0.20
N ILE A 257 -5.51 -14.60 1.06
CA ILE A 257 -6.22 -13.97 2.17
C ILE A 257 -5.98 -12.47 2.12
N THR A 258 -7.06 -11.69 2.09
CA THR A 258 -7.02 -10.23 1.96
C THR A 258 -7.50 -9.58 3.24
N ILE A 259 -6.61 -8.86 3.91
CA ILE A 259 -6.86 -8.23 5.20
C ILE A 259 -7.03 -6.73 4.98
N PHE A 260 -8.18 -6.20 5.36
CA PHE A 260 -8.53 -4.78 5.20
C PHE A 260 -8.46 -4.06 6.53
N ILE A 261 -7.70 -2.97 6.60
CA ILE A 261 -7.80 -1.95 7.64
C ILE A 261 -8.56 -0.79 7.02
N GLN A 262 -9.75 -0.45 7.54
CA GLN A 262 -10.58 0.60 6.96
C GLN A 262 -11.26 1.43 8.04
N GLY A 263 -11.18 2.75 7.92
CA GLY A 263 -11.96 3.68 8.71
C GLY A 263 -13.37 3.84 8.15
N ASP A 264 -14.38 3.92 9.02
CA ASP A 264 -15.79 4.14 8.61
C ASP A 264 -16.15 5.63 8.45
N GLY A 265 -15.22 6.54 8.76
CA GLY A 265 -15.30 7.98 8.49
C GLY A 265 -14.36 8.42 7.37
N ASP A 266 -13.89 7.49 6.55
CA ASP A 266 -13.00 7.77 5.41
C ASP A 266 -13.79 8.38 4.25
N GLU A 267 -13.51 9.65 3.94
CA GLU A 267 -14.14 10.40 2.85
C GLU A 267 -13.39 10.25 1.52
N ASP A 268 -12.08 9.95 1.58
CA ASP A 268 -11.24 9.77 0.39
C ASP A 268 -11.43 8.38 -0.21
N VAL A 269 -11.63 7.36 0.63
CA VAL A 269 -11.98 6.00 0.22
C VAL A 269 -13.09 5.51 1.13
N ARG A 270 -14.33 5.75 0.71
CA ARG A 270 -15.51 5.33 1.48
C ARG A 270 -15.43 3.85 1.85
N GLU A 271 -15.91 3.53 3.05
CA GLU A 271 -15.79 2.18 3.61
C GLU A 271 -16.44 1.09 2.73
N ASP A 272 -17.46 1.45 1.94
CA ASP A 272 -18.17 0.55 1.02
C ASP A 272 -17.24 -0.01 -0.07
N VAL A 273 -16.25 0.77 -0.52
CA VAL A 273 -15.23 0.35 -1.50
C VAL A 273 -14.51 -0.92 -1.05
N CYS A 274 -14.06 -0.96 0.22
CA CYS A 274 -13.40 -2.15 0.79
C CYS A 274 -14.41 -3.21 1.23
N ARG A 275 -15.53 -2.78 1.83
CA ARG A 275 -16.51 -3.68 2.44
C ARG A 275 -17.20 -4.56 1.39
N ASP A 276 -17.48 -4.04 0.21
CA ASP A 276 -18.12 -4.80 -0.86
C ASP A 276 -17.18 -5.83 -1.48
N VAL A 277 -15.90 -5.48 -1.67
CA VAL A 277 -14.89 -6.46 -2.10
C VAL A 277 -14.67 -7.53 -1.04
N ALA A 278 -14.63 -7.17 0.25
CA ALA A 278 -14.53 -8.16 1.33
C ALA A 278 -15.72 -9.13 1.31
N ARG A 279 -16.95 -8.64 1.07
CA ARG A 279 -18.14 -9.49 0.91
C ARG A 279 -18.04 -10.42 -0.30
N GLN A 280 -17.56 -9.92 -1.43
CA GLN A 280 -17.35 -10.69 -2.66
C GLN A 280 -16.30 -11.80 -2.48
N LEU A 281 -15.22 -11.53 -1.75
CA LEU A 281 -14.18 -12.51 -1.42
C LEU A 281 -14.60 -13.53 -0.35
N GLY A 282 -15.62 -13.21 0.46
CA GLY A 282 -16.16 -14.11 1.48
C GLY A 282 -15.09 -14.57 2.48
N ILE A 283 -14.87 -15.87 2.59
CA ILE A 283 -13.87 -16.45 3.52
C ILE A 283 -12.42 -16.04 3.20
N LYS A 284 -12.17 -15.48 2.02
CA LYS A 284 -10.86 -14.97 1.62
C LYS A 284 -10.60 -13.54 2.10
N ALA A 285 -11.53 -12.91 2.81
CA ALA A 285 -11.37 -11.55 3.32
C ALA A 285 -11.53 -11.47 4.84
N ILE A 286 -10.71 -10.61 5.44
CA ILE A 286 -10.79 -10.23 6.85
C ILE A 286 -10.91 -8.72 6.92
N TYR A 287 -11.97 -8.21 7.53
CA TYR A 287 -12.25 -6.77 7.61
C TYR A 287 -12.04 -6.26 9.04
N CYS A 288 -11.04 -5.39 9.20
CA CYS A 288 -10.66 -4.73 10.45
C CYS A 288 -11.10 -3.25 10.38
N GLN A 289 -12.27 -2.97 10.94
CA GLN A 289 -12.85 -1.62 10.95
C GLN A 289 -12.24 -0.76 12.06
N ALA A 290 -11.83 0.46 11.72
CA ALA A 290 -11.37 1.51 12.63
C ALA A 290 -12.48 2.57 12.78
N ARG A 291 -13.31 2.44 13.82
CA ARG A 291 -14.49 3.29 13.99
C ARG A 291 -14.13 4.77 14.17
N GLY A 292 -14.90 5.64 13.53
CA GLY A 292 -14.76 7.09 13.49
C GLY A 292 -13.52 7.62 12.79
N GLN A 293 -12.71 6.76 12.17
CA GLN A 293 -11.44 7.18 11.57
C GLN A 293 -11.58 7.53 10.10
N GLY A 294 -10.88 8.59 9.71
CA GLY A 294 -10.74 9.02 8.33
C GLY A 294 -9.61 8.30 7.58
N HIS A 295 -9.35 8.78 6.37
CA HIS A 295 -8.32 8.23 5.50
C HIS A 295 -6.93 8.24 6.15
N LEU A 296 -6.21 7.11 6.04
CA LEU A 296 -4.83 6.97 6.51
C LEU A 296 -4.61 7.43 7.97
N PHE A 297 -5.59 7.24 8.86
CA PHE A 297 -5.51 7.64 10.28
C PHE A 297 -4.27 7.11 11.02
N GLU A 298 -3.74 5.98 10.56
CA GLU A 298 -2.59 5.27 11.10
C GLU A 298 -1.24 5.82 10.63
N ARG A 299 -1.20 6.68 9.60
CA ARG A 299 -0.02 6.93 8.75
C ARG A 299 1.27 7.29 9.50
N THR A 300 1.15 7.94 10.64
CA THR A 300 2.26 8.41 11.47
C THR A 300 2.34 7.71 12.84
N LYS A 301 1.56 6.64 13.01
CA LYS A 301 1.34 5.92 14.26
C LYS A 301 2.24 4.71 14.38
N TYR A 302 2.39 4.29 15.63
CA TYR A 302 3.14 3.12 16.06
C TYR A 302 2.18 2.10 16.68
N LEU A 303 2.57 0.83 16.75
CA LEU A 303 1.72 -0.25 17.27
C LEU A 303 1.27 -0.02 18.72
N GLU A 304 2.08 0.69 19.51
CA GLU A 304 1.81 1.07 20.90
C GLU A 304 0.97 2.34 21.06
N ASP A 305 0.74 3.11 19.98
CA ASP A 305 -0.09 4.31 20.05
C ASP A 305 -1.58 3.93 20.22
N VAL A 306 -2.32 4.83 20.87
CA VAL A 306 -3.75 4.73 21.14
C VAL A 306 -4.47 5.89 20.46
N ILE A 307 -5.53 5.59 19.71
CA ILE A 307 -6.42 6.58 19.12
C ILE A 307 -7.82 6.38 19.70
N THR A 308 -8.17 7.21 20.67
CA THR A 308 -9.46 7.11 21.37
C THR A 308 -10.63 7.35 20.42
N VAL A 309 -11.52 6.35 20.32
CA VAL A 309 -12.77 6.45 19.55
C VAL A 309 -13.90 6.81 20.50
N ASP A 310 -14.43 8.03 20.38
CA ASP A 310 -15.62 8.54 21.11
C ASP A 310 -15.52 8.59 22.67
N PRO A 311 -16.52 9.17 23.39
CA PRO A 311 -16.52 9.25 24.85
C PRO A 311 -16.76 7.92 25.60
N GLN A 312 -17.20 6.87 24.90
CA GLN A 312 -17.53 5.53 25.45
C GLN A 312 -16.31 4.59 25.45
N GLY A 313 -15.21 5.00 24.80
CA GLY A 313 -13.93 4.31 24.82
C GLY A 313 -13.73 3.33 23.66
N GLY A 314 -12.46 3.03 23.38
CA GLY A 314 -12.02 2.20 22.26
C GLY A 314 -10.75 2.76 21.65
N ASP A 315 -10.00 1.92 20.94
CA ASP A 315 -8.75 2.31 20.29
C ASP A 315 -8.79 1.95 18.80
N ALA A 316 -8.73 2.95 17.93
CA ALA A 316 -8.74 2.71 16.49
C ALA A 316 -7.52 1.92 16.00
N MET A 317 -6.40 1.97 16.73
CA MET A 317 -5.21 1.15 16.42
C MET A 317 -5.44 -0.34 16.69
N ASP A 318 -6.53 -0.75 17.35
CA ASP A 318 -6.91 -2.16 17.46
C ASP A 318 -7.21 -2.79 16.10
N ALA A 319 -7.71 -2.01 15.13
CA ALA A 319 -7.91 -2.47 13.76
C ALA A 319 -6.57 -2.86 13.11
N VAL A 320 -5.53 -2.03 13.29
CA VAL A 320 -4.17 -2.29 12.81
C VAL A 320 -3.58 -3.51 13.51
N ARG A 321 -3.67 -3.58 14.85
CA ARG A 321 -3.16 -4.72 15.62
C ARG A 321 -3.84 -6.04 15.26
N LYS A 322 -5.16 -6.01 15.02
CA LYS A 322 -5.90 -7.19 14.53
C LYS A 322 -5.41 -7.60 13.15
N ALA A 323 -5.29 -6.67 12.20
CA ALA A 323 -4.79 -6.98 10.85
C ALA A 323 -3.38 -7.60 10.87
N VAL A 324 -2.51 -7.10 11.76
CA VAL A 324 -1.17 -7.64 11.98
C VAL A 324 -1.21 -9.09 12.49
N ALA A 325 -2.10 -9.41 13.44
CA ALA A 325 -2.26 -10.79 13.90
C ALA A 325 -2.75 -11.73 12.78
N GLU A 326 -3.58 -11.25 11.86
CA GLU A 326 -4.06 -12.05 10.73
C GLU A 326 -2.99 -12.27 9.66
N LEU A 327 -2.04 -11.33 9.51
CA LEU A 327 -0.85 -11.56 8.69
C LEU A 327 0.03 -12.68 9.26
N ASP A 328 0.18 -12.73 10.58
CA ASP A 328 0.90 -13.82 11.25
C ASP A 328 0.21 -15.16 10.98
N ASN A 329 -1.11 -15.23 11.17
CA ASN A 329 -1.89 -16.43 10.89
C ASN A 329 -1.75 -16.91 9.43
N ALA A 330 -1.80 -15.97 8.47
CA ALA A 330 -1.64 -16.29 7.05
C ALA A 330 -0.26 -16.87 6.75
N TRP A 331 0.80 -16.27 7.31
CA TRP A 331 2.16 -16.76 7.14
C TRP A 331 2.40 -18.10 7.82
N GLU A 332 1.90 -18.31 9.03
CA GLU A 332 1.98 -19.60 9.74
C GLU A 332 1.28 -20.72 8.97
N THR A 333 0.14 -20.42 8.33
CA THR A 333 -0.58 -21.36 7.48
C THR A 333 0.24 -21.76 6.25
N GLU A 334 0.84 -20.79 5.57
CA GLU A 334 1.73 -21.02 4.42
C GLU A 334 2.96 -21.88 4.80
N LEU A 335 3.57 -21.59 5.95
CA LEU A 335 4.67 -22.38 6.50
C LEU A 335 4.25 -23.83 6.81
N ALA A 336 3.03 -24.04 7.27
CA ALA A 336 2.52 -25.39 7.53
C ALA A 336 2.32 -26.18 6.22
N MET A 337 1.79 -25.53 5.19
CA MET A 337 1.54 -26.14 3.87
C MET A 337 2.84 -26.46 3.11
N SER A 338 3.87 -25.61 3.21
CA SER A 338 5.16 -25.85 2.56
C SER A 338 5.98 -26.99 3.20
N ARG A 339 5.61 -27.42 4.42
CA ARG A 339 6.28 -28.50 5.18
C ARG A 339 5.57 -29.85 5.09
N SER A 340 4.34 -29.91 4.56
CA SER A 340 3.51 -31.11 4.43
C SER A 340 3.68 -31.80 3.09
#